data_AF-A0A843D1S2-F1
#
_entry.id   AF-A0A843D1S2-F1
#
_cell.length_a   1.000
_cell.length_b   1.000
_cell.length_c   1.000
_cell.angle_alpha   90.00
_cell.angle_beta   90.00
_cell.angle_gamma   90.00
#
_symmetry.space_group_name_H-M   'P 1'
#
loop_
_entity.id
_entity.type
_entity.pdbx_description
1 polymer ?
#
loop_
_entity_poly.entity_id
_entity_poly.type
_entity_poly.pdbx_seq_one_letter_code
_entity_poly.pdbx_strand_id
1 'polypeptide(L)' 'MKYDHIITGTFLSRPNRFIAMVEIDGKVCKCHVKNTGRYHKLPHIVE' A
#
# COMPACT_ATOMS: atom_id res chain seq x y z
N MET A 1 16.08 -6.11 -0.17
CA MET A 1 16.00 -4.63 -0.19
C MET A 1 15.91 -4.19 1.26
N LYS A 2 16.70 -3.19 1.67
CA LYS A 2 16.52 -2.52 2.96
C LYS A 2 15.73 -1.25 2.66
N TYR A 3 14.61 -1.05 3.35
CA TYR A 3 13.83 0.17 3.25
C TYR A 3 14.10 0.98 4.51
N ASP A 4 14.78 2.11 4.36
CA ASP A 4 15.12 2.98 5.48
C ASP A 4 13.93 3.79 6.00
N HIS A 5 12.87 3.91 5.20
CA HIS A 5 11.66 4.66 5.53
C HIS A 5 10.42 3.83 5.22
N ILE A 6 9.98 3.04 6.20
CA ILE A 6 8.70 2.32 6.16
C ILE A 6 7.70 3.09 7.02
N ILE A 7 6.54 3.39 6.45
CA ILE A 7 5.47 4.10 7.16
C ILE A 7 4.23 3.18 7.19
N THR A 8 3.62 3.04 8.36
CA THR A 8 2.39 2.25 8.51
C THR A 8 1.18 3.02 8.01
N GLY A 9 0.30 2.36 7.28
CA GLY A 9 -0.92 2.97 6.76
C GLY A 9 -2.06 1.96 6.62
N THR A 10 -3.29 2.46 6.69
CA THR A 10 -4.50 1.66 6.56
C THR A 10 -4.86 1.49 5.10
N PHE A 11 -4.74 0.27 4.58
CA PHE A 11 -5.20 -0.04 3.23
C PHE A 11 -6.69 0.25 3.08
N LEU A 12 -7.06 1.07 2.09
CA LEU A 12 -8.45 1.42 1.81
C LEU A 12 -8.98 0.68 0.58
N SER A 13 -8.29 0.77 -0.56
CA SER A 13 -8.74 0.14 -1.81
C SER A 13 -7.60 -0.04 -2.82
N ARG A 14 -7.78 -0.95 -3.78
CA ARG A 14 -6.84 -1.18 -4.89
C ARG A 14 -7.59 -1.06 -6.21
N PRO A 15 -7.76 0.15 -6.76
CA PRO A 15 -8.56 0.36 -7.96
C PRO A 15 -7.99 -0.36 -9.19
N ASN A 16 -6.68 -0.64 -9.21
CA ASN A 16 -6.07 -1.43 -10.27
C ASN A 16 -4.83 -2.18 -9.78
N ARG A 17 -4.25 -3.04 -10.63
CA ARG A 17 -3.10 -3.90 -10.27
C ARG A 17 -1.81 -3.14 -9.88
N PHE A 18 -1.74 -1.83 -10.07
CA PHE A 18 -0.56 -1.02 -9.81
C PHE A 18 -0.76 0.04 -8.72
N ILE A 19 -2.00 0.36 -8.34
CA ILE A 19 -2.30 1.47 -7.41
C ILE A 19 -3.08 0.95 -6.20
N ALA A 20 -2.62 1.29 -5.00
CA ALA A 20 -3.36 1.17 -3.76
C ALA A 20 -3.65 2.57 -3.17
N MET A 21 -4.86 2.76 -2.66
CA MET A 21 -5.24 3.91 -1.85
C MET A 21 -5.04 3.52 -0.39
N VAL A 22 -4.26 4.32 0.34
CA VAL A 22 -3.88 4.03 1.72
C VAL A 22 -3.98 5.30 2.56
N GLU A 23 -4.60 5.18 3.73
CA GLU A 23 -4.66 6.26 4.70
C GLU A 23 -3.40 6.25 5.56
N ILE A 24 -2.69 7.38 5.60
CA ILE A 24 -1.52 7.62 6.43
C ILE A 24 -1.77 8.94 7.16
N ASP A 25 -1.72 8.93 8.50
CA ASP A 25 -1.94 10.11 9.34
C ASP A 25 -3.23 10.89 9.00
N GLY A 26 -4.32 10.16 8.72
CA GLY A 26 -5.63 10.75 8.35
C GLY A 26 -5.70 11.34 6.93
N LYS A 27 -4.67 11.13 6.09
CA LYS A 27 -4.65 11.53 4.68
C LYS A 27 -4.64 10.32 3.76
N VAL A 28 -5.49 10.36 2.74
CA VAL A 28 -5.53 9.32 1.71
C VAL A 28 -4.44 9.58 0.67
N CYS A 29 -3.50 8.65 0.57
CA CYS A 29 -2.37 8.67 -0.34
C CYS A 29 -2.50 7.57 -1.41
N LYS A 30 -1.96 7.82 -2.61
CA LYS A 30 -1.83 6.84 -3.68
C LYS A 30 -0.45 6.19 -3.61
N CYS A 31 -0.42 4.88 -3.39
CA CYS A 31 0.80 4.08 -3.31
C CYS A 31 0.94 3.17 -4.54
N HIS A 32 2.16 2.99 -5.04
CA HIS A 32 2.46 2.09 -6.14
C HIS A 32 2.67 0.66 -5.61
N VAL A 33 1.83 -0.26 -6.05
CA VAL A 33 1.97 -1.69 -5.75
C VAL A 33 2.95 -2.33 -6.73
N LYS A 34 4.17 -2.60 -6.25
CA LYS A 34 5.24 -3.26 -7.02
C LYS A 34 4.98 -4.75 -7.30
N ASN A 35 4.06 -5.38 -6.57
CA ASN A 35 3.78 -6.82 -6.70
C ASN A 35 2.56 -7.07 -7.61
N THR A 36 2.80 -7.64 -8.80
CA THR A 36 1.76 -7.93 -9.82
C THR A 36 0.98 -9.23 -9.56
N GLY A 37 1.33 -9.99 -8.52
CA GLY A 37 0.63 -11.21 -8.12
C GLY A 37 -0.79 -10.97 -7.56
N ARG A 38 -1.67 -11.97 -7.69
CA ARG A 38 -3.01 -11.99 -7.08
C ARG A 38 -2.91 -12.34 -5.60
N TYR A 39 -2.59 -11.35 -4.77
CA TYR A 39 -2.51 -11.54 -3.32
C TYR A 39 -3.88 -11.29 -2.67
N HIS A 40 -4.43 -12.31 -2.02
CA HIS A 40 -5.78 -12.29 -1.42
C HIS A 40 -5.82 -11.64 -0.02
N LYS A 41 -4.69 -11.16 0.50
CA LYS A 41 -4.60 -10.63 1.87
C LYS A 41 -3.45 -9.63 2.01
N LEU A 42 -3.70 -8.34 1.89
CA LEU A 42 -2.68 -7.30 2.13
C LEU A 42 -2.58 -7.05 3.66
N PRO A 43 -1.44 -7.29 4.31
CA PRO A 43 -1.21 -6.80 5.67
C PRO A 43 -1.09 -5.27 5.67
N HIS A 44 -1.36 -4.65 6.81
CA HIS A 44 -1.46 -3.20 7.08
C HIS A 44 -0.15 -2.39 6.91
N ILE A 45 0.68 -2.74 5.93
CA ILE A 45 2.02 -2.18 5.74
C ILE A 45 2.13 -1.71 4.29
N VAL A 46 2.38 -0.41 4.13
CA VAL A 46 2.64 0.23 2.84
C VAL A 46 4.13 0.51 2.75
N GLU A 47 4.75 0.05 1.67
CA GLU A 47 6.08 0.48 1.23
C GLU A 47 6.00 1.70 0.34
#